data_AF-A0A1Y6EE76-F1
#
_entry.id   AF-A0A1Y6EE76-F1
#
_cell.length_a   1.000
_cell.length_b   1.000
_cell.length_c   1.000
_cell.angle_alpha   90.00
_cell.angle_beta   90.00
_cell.angle_gamma   90.00
#
_symmetry.space_group_name_H-M   'P 1'
#
loop_
_entity.id
_entity.type
_entity.pdbx_description
1 polymer ?
#
loop_
_entity_poly.entity_id
_entity_poly.type
_entity_poly.pdbx_seq_one_letter_code
_entity_poly.pdbx_strand_id
1 'polypeptide(L)'
;MALEVIGAGPGRTATFTMKFALEHLGFGPCHHMAEVFADARRQVPLWLDVANGKPDWDKVFAGFRSAVDYPSASYWRELAHYYPQAKVILTVRDADSWFESVSETIFSDQMQAGLVGSPTGDMMQGVIFAHFGGGDIRDRAFMTDWYERRNQQIIDTIAPERLLVFHPKEGWEPLCKFLGVDVPTEKFPRVNSRDELQAAHEDDRGVHPDADEAEAFGKRYIAELKAKAFA
;
A
#
# COMPACT_ATOMS: atom_id res chain seq x y z
N MET A 1 -5.08 -0.15 18.90
CA MET A 1 -4.91 -1.62 18.78
C MET A 1 -3.65 -1.83 17.97
N ALA A 2 -2.84 -2.84 18.31
CA ALA A 2 -1.63 -3.13 17.55
C ALA A 2 -1.98 -3.73 16.19
N LEU A 3 -1.16 -3.50 15.17
CA LEU A 3 -1.29 -4.18 13.89
C LEU A 3 -1.03 -5.69 14.07
N GLU A 4 -1.83 -6.50 13.40
CA GLU A 4 -1.68 -7.96 13.35
C GLU A 4 -1.02 -8.42 12.04
N VAL A 5 -1.19 -7.64 10.97
CA VAL A 5 -0.61 -7.93 9.65
C VAL A 5 -0.02 -6.67 9.02
N ILE A 6 1.22 -6.77 8.55
CA ILE A 6 1.96 -5.70 7.86
C ILE A 6 2.26 -6.14 6.42
N GLY A 7 1.73 -5.42 5.45
CA GLY A 7 2.06 -5.54 4.03
C GLY A 7 3.31 -4.74 3.70
N ALA A 8 4.37 -5.43 3.32
CA ALA A 8 5.65 -4.84 2.95
C ALA A 8 5.80 -4.63 1.43
N GLY A 9 4.84 -5.07 0.61
CA GLY A 9 4.84 -4.82 -0.83
C GLY A 9 4.55 -3.34 -1.14
N PRO A 10 5.34 -2.69 -2.02
CA PRO A 10 5.08 -1.30 -2.42
C PRO A 10 3.81 -1.20 -3.28
N GLY A 11 3.37 0.03 -3.56
CA GLY A 11 2.28 0.25 -4.49
C GLY A 11 2.47 -0.49 -5.82
N ARG A 12 1.35 -0.90 -6.42
CA ARG A 12 1.28 -1.67 -7.68
C ARG A 12 1.72 -3.13 -7.62
N THR A 13 1.86 -3.70 -6.42
CA THR A 13 2.00 -5.15 -6.18
C THR A 13 0.69 -5.79 -5.67
N ALA A 14 -0.46 -5.31 -6.19
CA ALA A 14 -1.82 -5.74 -5.83
C ALA A 14 -2.23 -5.46 -4.36
N THR A 15 -1.83 -4.31 -3.85
CA THR A 15 -2.12 -3.87 -2.47
C THR A 15 -3.61 -3.73 -2.15
N PHE A 16 -4.44 -3.24 -3.07
CA PHE A 16 -5.91 -3.22 -2.87
C PHE A 16 -6.53 -4.61 -2.79
N THR A 17 -6.06 -5.53 -3.63
CA THR A 17 -6.47 -6.93 -3.57
C THR A 17 -6.11 -7.51 -2.19
N MET A 18 -4.89 -7.25 -1.71
CA MET A 18 -4.47 -7.68 -0.37
C MET A 18 -5.29 -7.01 0.75
N LYS A 19 -5.58 -5.71 0.65
CA LYS A 19 -6.44 -4.98 1.58
C LYS A 19 -7.78 -5.69 1.77
N PHE A 20 -8.48 -5.98 0.68
CA PHE A 20 -9.81 -6.61 0.77
C PHE A 20 -9.73 -8.08 1.18
N ALA A 21 -8.68 -8.81 0.78
CA ALA A 21 -8.44 -10.17 1.26
C ALA A 21 -8.27 -10.19 2.79
N LEU A 22 -7.43 -9.30 3.34
CA LEU A 22 -7.22 -9.18 4.79
C LEU A 22 -8.49 -8.76 5.53
N GLU A 23 -9.24 -7.78 5.01
CA GLU A 23 -10.53 -7.39 5.60
C GLU A 23 -11.52 -8.56 5.61
N HIS A 24 -11.60 -9.33 4.54
CA HIS A 24 -12.49 -10.47 4.41
C HIS A 24 -12.10 -11.61 5.38
N LEU A 25 -10.81 -11.84 5.60
CA LEU A 25 -10.29 -12.80 6.56
C LEU A 25 -10.36 -12.31 8.03
N GLY A 26 -10.98 -11.16 8.28
CA GLY A 26 -11.17 -10.64 9.64
C GLY A 26 -9.97 -9.89 10.20
N PHE A 27 -9.00 -9.47 9.37
CA PHE A 27 -7.87 -8.61 9.74
C PHE A 27 -8.14 -7.14 9.36
N GLY A 28 -9.40 -6.77 9.15
CA GLY A 28 -9.85 -5.41 8.86
C GLY A 28 -10.21 -4.59 10.10
N PRO A 29 -10.29 -3.26 10.00
CA PRO A 29 -9.96 -2.43 8.83
C PRO A 29 -8.47 -2.48 8.47
N CYS A 30 -8.17 -2.39 7.17
CA CYS A 30 -6.79 -2.42 6.66
C CYS A 30 -6.35 -1.05 6.14
N HIS A 31 -5.30 -0.48 6.71
CA HIS A 31 -4.71 0.79 6.26
C HIS A 31 -4.14 0.67 4.84
N HIS A 32 -4.26 1.73 4.04
CA HIS A 32 -3.83 1.84 2.64
C HIS A 32 -3.77 3.34 2.27
N MET A 33 -3.07 3.73 1.19
CA MET A 33 -3.09 5.12 0.70
C MET A 33 -4.52 5.68 0.51
N ALA A 34 -5.48 4.85 0.09
CA ALA A 34 -6.86 5.29 -0.04
C ALA A 34 -7.53 5.62 1.31
N GLU A 35 -7.12 4.97 2.40
CA GLU A 35 -7.55 5.30 3.76
C GLU A 35 -6.91 6.61 4.24
N VAL A 36 -5.68 6.90 3.79
CA VAL A 36 -5.05 8.21 4.02
C VAL A 36 -5.88 9.31 3.38
N PHE A 37 -6.35 9.12 2.14
CA PHE A 37 -7.24 10.08 1.50
C PHE A 37 -8.63 10.12 2.17
N ALA A 38 -9.22 8.97 2.49
CA ALA A 38 -10.55 8.87 3.11
C ALA A 38 -10.63 9.50 4.52
N ASP A 39 -9.50 9.72 5.17
CA ASP A 39 -9.37 10.33 6.50
C ASP A 39 -8.23 11.38 6.50
N ALA A 40 -8.16 12.18 5.42
CA ALA A 40 -7.04 13.07 5.14
C ALA A 40 -6.74 14.05 6.28
N ARG A 41 -7.77 14.61 6.91
CA ARG A 41 -7.62 15.54 8.04
C ARG A 41 -6.85 14.96 9.22
N ARG A 42 -6.98 13.65 9.46
CA ARG A 42 -6.26 12.96 10.53
C ARG A 42 -4.94 12.36 10.02
N GLN A 43 -4.99 11.68 8.88
CA GLN A 43 -3.87 10.88 8.39
C GLN A 43 -2.73 11.73 7.82
N VAL A 44 -3.01 12.80 7.07
CA VAL A 44 -1.94 13.61 6.43
C VAL A 44 -1.03 14.26 7.47
N PRO A 45 -1.52 14.92 8.55
CA PRO A 45 -0.64 15.46 9.59
C PRO A 45 0.20 14.38 10.29
N LEU A 46 -0.37 13.21 10.57
CA LEU A 46 0.36 12.12 11.22
C LEU A 46 1.48 11.56 10.34
N TRP A 47 1.24 11.43 9.02
CA TRP A 47 2.29 11.00 8.09
C TRP A 47 3.32 12.08 7.79
N LEU A 48 2.96 13.36 7.89
CA LEU A 48 3.93 14.46 7.90
C LEU A 48 4.83 14.41 9.14
N ASP A 49 4.29 14.11 10.32
CA ASP A 49 5.12 13.92 11.52
C ASP A 49 6.07 12.73 11.37
N VAL A 50 5.60 11.61 10.79
CA VAL A 50 6.44 10.45 10.45
C VAL A 50 7.56 10.86 9.47
N ALA A 51 7.24 11.56 8.39
CA ALA A 51 8.23 12.08 7.43
C ALA A 51 9.29 12.99 8.08
N ASN A 52 8.89 13.73 9.12
CA ASN A 52 9.77 14.60 9.90
C ASN A 52 10.50 13.87 11.04
N GLY A 53 10.50 12.52 11.06
CA GLY A 53 11.21 11.70 12.03
C GLY A 53 10.55 11.65 13.42
N LYS A 54 9.24 11.94 13.52
CA LYS A 54 8.47 11.92 14.77
C LYS A 54 7.28 10.94 14.68
N PRO A 55 7.52 9.64 14.43
CA PRO A 55 6.43 8.70 14.25
C PRO A 55 5.65 8.48 15.56
N ASP A 56 4.32 8.42 15.43
CA ASP A 56 3.40 7.93 16.47
C ASP A 56 2.54 6.82 15.85
N TRP A 57 3.10 5.59 15.83
CA TRP A 57 2.48 4.45 15.15
C TRP A 57 1.10 4.10 15.73
N ASP A 58 0.92 4.24 17.03
CA ASP A 58 -0.37 3.93 17.66
C ASP A 58 -1.46 4.92 17.26
N LYS A 59 -1.14 6.21 17.06
CA LYS A 59 -2.08 7.17 16.49
C LYS A 59 -2.32 6.96 15.00
N VAL A 60 -1.27 6.69 14.23
CA VAL A 60 -1.37 6.43 12.78
C VAL A 60 -2.33 5.26 12.52
N PHE A 61 -2.13 4.14 13.24
CA PHE A 61 -2.88 2.89 13.04
C PHE A 61 -4.06 2.71 14.00
N ALA A 62 -4.46 3.75 14.73
CA ALA A 62 -5.65 3.70 15.56
C ALA A 62 -6.88 3.26 14.76
N GLY A 63 -7.48 2.13 15.14
CA GLY A 63 -8.65 1.54 14.48
C GLY A 63 -8.34 0.56 13.35
N PHE A 64 -7.09 0.43 12.92
CA PHE A 64 -6.66 -0.56 11.92
C PHE A 64 -6.10 -1.82 12.58
N ARG A 65 -6.34 -2.97 11.94
CA ARG A 65 -5.78 -4.28 12.34
C ARG A 65 -4.70 -4.77 11.38
N SER A 66 -4.67 -4.22 10.17
CA SER A 66 -3.63 -4.48 9.18
C SER A 66 -3.27 -3.22 8.40
N ALA A 67 -2.13 -3.23 7.72
CA ALA A 67 -1.68 -2.11 6.88
C ALA A 67 -0.97 -2.62 5.63
N VAL A 68 -1.30 -2.09 4.47
CA VAL A 68 -0.64 -2.41 3.18
C VAL A 68 -0.45 -1.12 2.38
N ASP A 69 0.25 -1.20 1.24
CA ASP A 69 0.53 -0.05 0.38
C ASP A 69 1.36 1.06 1.04
N TYR A 70 1.69 2.08 0.26
CA TYR A 70 2.14 3.34 0.81
C TYR A 70 1.06 3.97 1.70
N PRO A 71 1.46 4.76 2.70
CA PRO A 71 2.84 4.97 3.18
C PRO A 71 3.39 3.82 4.05
N SER A 72 2.54 2.96 4.60
CA SER A 72 2.90 1.91 5.57
C SER A 72 4.01 0.97 5.08
N ALA A 73 3.98 0.56 3.81
CA ALA A 73 4.98 -0.32 3.22
C ALA A 73 6.39 0.30 3.22
N SER A 74 6.53 1.63 3.14
CA SER A 74 7.85 2.29 3.20
C SER A 74 8.56 2.07 4.53
N TYR A 75 7.78 1.90 5.60
CA TYR A 75 8.23 1.75 6.98
C TYR A 75 8.15 0.31 7.48
N TRP A 76 8.16 -0.69 6.58
CA TRP A 76 7.99 -2.11 6.94
C TRP A 76 8.92 -2.56 8.07
N ARG A 77 10.15 -2.03 8.13
CA ARG A 77 11.17 -2.42 9.12
C ARG A 77 10.82 -1.87 10.49
N GLU A 78 10.50 -0.58 10.55
CA GLU A 78 10.09 0.15 11.74
C GLU A 78 8.81 -0.45 12.30
N LEU A 79 7.83 -0.74 11.44
CA LEU A 79 6.57 -1.35 11.84
C LEU A 79 6.75 -2.79 12.32
N ALA A 80 7.57 -3.61 11.65
CA ALA A 80 7.85 -4.98 12.09
C ALA A 80 8.66 -5.04 13.40
N HIS A 81 9.43 -3.99 13.70
CA HIS A 81 10.10 -3.83 14.99
C HIS A 81 9.11 -3.39 16.07
N TYR A 82 8.26 -2.39 15.78
CA TYR A 82 7.31 -1.83 16.74
C TYR A 82 6.16 -2.79 17.09
N TYR A 83 5.70 -3.58 16.11
CA TYR A 83 4.67 -4.61 16.27
C TYR A 83 5.29 -6.01 16.08
N PRO A 84 6.05 -6.53 17.07
CA PRO A 84 6.85 -7.75 16.88
C PRO A 84 6.01 -9.02 16.67
N GLN A 85 4.74 -9.00 17.08
CA GLN A 85 3.78 -10.10 16.91
C GLN A 85 3.05 -10.06 15.55
N ALA A 86 3.15 -8.96 14.82
CA ALA A 86 2.50 -8.84 13.53
C ALA A 86 3.16 -9.77 12.51
N LYS A 87 2.34 -10.46 11.71
CA LYS A 87 2.80 -11.20 10.55
C LYS A 87 3.13 -10.22 9.42
N VAL A 88 4.15 -10.53 8.61
CA VAL A 88 4.56 -9.70 7.48
C VAL A 88 4.24 -10.41 6.18
N ILE A 89 3.59 -9.72 5.26
CA ILE A 89 3.29 -10.21 3.91
C ILE A 89 4.02 -9.32 2.91
N LEU A 90 4.93 -9.91 2.13
CA LEU A 90 5.59 -9.25 1.01
C LEU A 90 4.91 -9.66 -0.29
N THR A 91 4.08 -8.77 -0.84
CA THR A 91 3.48 -9.00 -2.16
C THR A 91 4.48 -8.68 -3.26
N VAL A 92 4.74 -9.66 -4.14
CA VAL A 92 5.76 -9.59 -5.20
C VAL A 92 5.16 -9.73 -6.59
N ARG A 93 5.88 -9.21 -7.58
CA ARG A 93 5.68 -9.45 -9.01
C ARG A 93 7.01 -9.23 -9.74
N ASP A 94 7.05 -9.55 -11.02
CA ASP A 94 8.17 -9.23 -11.89
C ASP A 94 8.53 -7.73 -11.85
N ALA A 95 9.81 -7.40 -11.75
CA ALA A 95 10.31 -6.06 -11.50
C ALA A 95 10.03 -5.11 -12.69
N ASP A 96 10.25 -5.58 -13.92
CA ASP A 96 9.95 -4.81 -15.14
C ASP A 96 8.45 -4.52 -15.26
N SER A 97 7.63 -5.55 -15.03
CA SER A 97 6.17 -5.42 -15.03
C SER A 97 5.66 -4.51 -13.91
N TRP A 98 6.34 -4.47 -12.77
CA TRP A 98 6.05 -3.53 -11.69
C TRP A 98 6.39 -2.11 -12.11
N PHE A 99 7.59 -1.88 -12.67
CA PHE A 99 8.04 -0.58 -13.14
C PHE A 99 7.06 0.02 -14.16
N GLU A 100 6.68 -0.76 -15.18
CA GLU A 100 5.68 -0.33 -16.15
C GLU A 100 4.36 0.09 -15.48
N SER A 101 3.86 -0.71 -14.53
CA SER A 101 2.61 -0.40 -13.86
C SER A 101 2.69 0.84 -12.98
N VAL A 102 3.83 1.10 -12.33
CA VAL A 102 3.97 2.25 -11.43
C VAL A 102 4.25 3.54 -12.19
N SER A 103 5.00 3.47 -13.30
CA SER A 103 5.23 4.60 -14.22
C SER A 103 3.94 5.13 -14.86
N GLU A 104 2.99 4.25 -15.20
CA GLU A 104 1.69 4.64 -15.75
C GLU A 104 0.70 5.16 -14.69
N THR A 105 1.04 5.08 -13.41
CA THR A 105 0.11 5.40 -12.31
C THR A 105 0.71 6.39 -11.32
N ILE A 106 1.26 5.89 -10.22
CA ILE A 106 1.77 6.68 -9.08
C ILE A 106 2.87 7.64 -9.54
N PHE A 107 3.71 7.20 -10.48
CA PHE A 107 4.85 7.97 -10.97
C PHE A 107 4.58 8.72 -12.27
N SER A 108 3.35 8.71 -12.80
CA SER A 108 3.00 9.43 -14.03
C SER A 108 3.17 10.95 -13.89
N ASP A 109 3.44 11.65 -15.00
CA ASP A 109 3.59 13.12 -14.99
C ASP A 109 2.34 13.82 -14.44
N GLN A 110 1.16 13.33 -14.80
CA GLN A 110 -0.12 13.86 -14.32
C GLN A 110 -0.23 13.74 -12.80
N MET A 111 0.07 12.56 -12.24
CA MET A 111 0.02 12.37 -10.78
C MET A 111 1.06 13.23 -10.08
N GLN A 112 2.29 13.30 -10.60
CA GLN A 112 3.36 14.10 -10.00
C GLN A 112 3.05 15.60 -10.06
N ALA A 113 2.50 16.10 -11.16
CA ALA A 113 2.08 17.50 -11.27
C ALA A 113 1.00 17.89 -10.26
N GLY A 114 0.05 16.98 -9.98
CA GLY A 114 -1.00 17.19 -8.98
C GLY A 114 -0.52 17.25 -7.53
N LEU A 115 0.69 16.76 -7.24
CA LEU A 115 1.27 16.79 -5.89
C LEU A 115 1.96 18.12 -5.58
N VAL A 116 2.45 18.84 -6.58
CA VAL A 116 3.31 20.01 -6.40
C VAL A 116 2.61 21.10 -5.57
N GLY A 117 3.27 21.52 -4.48
CA GLY A 117 2.80 22.62 -3.63
C GLY A 117 1.62 22.29 -2.72
N SER A 118 1.28 21.01 -2.54
CA SER A 118 0.21 20.56 -1.64
C SER A 118 0.75 19.86 -0.38
N PRO A 119 0.04 19.91 0.76
CA PRO A 119 0.42 19.15 1.96
C PRO A 119 0.50 17.64 1.71
N THR A 120 -0.36 17.11 0.83
CA THR A 120 -0.33 15.72 0.37
C THR A 120 0.94 15.41 -0.42
N GLY A 121 1.39 16.34 -1.26
CA GLY A 121 2.66 16.25 -1.98
C GLY A 121 3.86 16.22 -1.04
N ASP A 122 3.91 17.13 -0.06
CA ASP A 122 4.96 17.15 0.95
C ASP A 122 5.00 15.85 1.75
N MET A 123 3.82 15.33 2.12
CA MET A 123 3.68 14.03 2.78
C MET A 123 4.23 12.90 1.92
N MET A 124 3.77 12.76 0.68
CA MET A 124 4.23 11.72 -0.24
C MET A 124 5.72 11.83 -0.56
N GLN A 125 6.26 13.05 -0.64
CA GLN A 125 7.70 13.28 -0.78
C GLN A 125 8.48 12.67 0.39
N GLY A 126 8.02 12.87 1.62
CA GLY A 126 8.68 12.36 2.81
C GLY A 126 8.51 10.85 3.04
N VAL A 127 7.32 10.31 2.78
CA VAL A 127 6.98 8.91 3.15
C VAL A 127 7.10 7.91 1.99
N ILE A 128 7.28 8.38 0.76
CA ILE A 128 7.45 7.52 -0.43
C ILE A 128 8.76 7.88 -1.11
N PHE A 129 8.86 9.10 -1.65
CA PHE A 129 9.93 9.44 -2.59
C PHE A 129 11.30 9.55 -1.92
N ALA A 130 11.37 10.01 -0.66
CA ALA A 130 12.61 10.03 0.11
C ALA A 130 13.22 8.62 0.32
N HIS A 131 12.40 7.56 0.33
CA HIS A 131 12.87 6.18 0.47
C HIS A 131 13.56 5.64 -0.80
N PHE A 132 13.51 6.37 -1.91
CA PHE A 132 14.32 6.09 -3.10
C PHE A 132 15.74 6.68 -3.00
N GLY A 133 16.09 7.37 -1.90
CA GLY A 133 17.47 7.82 -1.66
C GLY A 133 18.00 8.82 -2.70
N GLY A 134 17.10 9.59 -3.33
CA GLY A 134 17.44 10.56 -4.38
C GLY A 134 17.60 9.98 -5.78
N GLY A 135 17.27 8.70 -6.00
CA GLY A 135 17.23 8.14 -7.34
C GLY A 135 16.05 8.63 -8.18
N ASP A 136 16.20 8.50 -9.50
CA ASP A 136 15.18 8.94 -10.46
C ASP A 136 14.08 7.88 -10.61
N ILE A 137 12.85 8.27 -10.25
CA ILE A 137 11.65 7.41 -10.40
C ILE A 137 11.32 7.08 -11.86
N ARG A 138 11.94 7.78 -12.83
CA ARG A 138 11.81 7.53 -14.27
C ARG A 138 12.93 6.65 -14.84
N ASP A 139 13.99 6.42 -14.08
CA ASP A 139 15.05 5.50 -14.47
C ASP A 139 14.63 4.05 -14.16
N ARG A 140 14.35 3.28 -15.23
CA ARG A 140 13.98 1.86 -15.14
C ARG A 140 15.05 1.03 -14.43
N ALA A 141 16.32 1.23 -14.78
CA ALA A 141 17.40 0.42 -14.22
C ALA A 141 17.51 0.67 -12.72
N PHE A 142 17.46 1.95 -12.31
CA PHE A 142 17.45 2.31 -10.90
C PHE A 142 16.25 1.72 -10.15
N MET A 143 15.04 1.86 -10.68
CA MET A 143 13.82 1.48 -9.97
C MET A 143 13.64 -0.04 -9.85
N THR A 144 13.96 -0.79 -10.89
CA THR A 144 13.90 -2.27 -10.87
C THR A 144 14.92 -2.84 -9.86
N ASP A 145 16.14 -2.32 -9.88
CA ASP A 145 17.21 -2.66 -8.93
C ASP A 145 16.87 -2.24 -7.49
N TRP A 146 16.26 -1.06 -7.28
CA TRP A 146 15.71 -0.67 -5.97
C TRP A 146 14.64 -1.67 -5.48
N TYR A 147 13.71 -2.06 -6.35
CA TYR A 147 12.62 -2.98 -6.02
C TYR A 147 13.15 -4.35 -5.60
N GLU A 148 14.05 -4.93 -6.40
CA GLU A 148 14.64 -6.25 -6.14
C GLU A 148 15.45 -6.24 -4.85
N ARG A 149 16.34 -5.26 -4.66
CA ARG A 149 17.13 -5.14 -3.42
C ARG A 149 16.26 -4.96 -2.20
N ARG A 150 15.22 -4.12 -2.29
CA ARG A 150 14.30 -3.90 -1.17
C ARG A 150 13.56 -5.19 -0.81
N ASN A 151 13.07 -5.95 -1.79
CA ASN A 151 12.41 -7.22 -1.55
C ASN A 151 13.35 -8.23 -0.91
N GLN A 152 14.58 -8.36 -1.43
CA GLN A 152 15.58 -9.25 -0.85
C GLN A 152 15.91 -8.84 0.59
N GLN A 153 16.06 -7.54 0.84
CA GLN A 153 16.32 -7.02 2.19
C GLN A 153 15.20 -7.40 3.17
N ILE A 154 13.93 -7.37 2.75
CA ILE A 154 12.79 -7.79 3.58
C ILE A 154 12.89 -9.29 3.89
N ILE A 155 13.17 -10.11 2.87
CA ILE A 155 13.33 -11.56 3.00
C ILE A 155 14.45 -11.90 3.97
N ASP A 156 15.58 -11.20 3.87
CA ASP A 156 16.75 -11.45 4.73
C ASP A 156 16.56 -10.95 6.17
N THR A 157 15.68 -9.97 6.39
CA THR A 157 15.52 -9.31 7.70
C THR A 157 14.40 -9.94 8.55
N ILE A 158 13.30 -10.36 7.94
CA ILE A 158 12.13 -10.87 8.68
C ILE A 158 12.27 -12.38 8.87
N ALA A 159 12.07 -12.85 10.11
CA ALA A 159 12.08 -14.27 10.44
C ALA A 159 11.13 -15.06 9.51
N PRO A 160 11.56 -16.19 8.91
CA PRO A 160 10.77 -16.93 7.91
C PRO A 160 9.37 -17.34 8.39
N GLU A 161 9.21 -17.68 9.66
CA GLU A 161 7.92 -18.02 10.27
C GLU A 161 6.95 -16.84 10.38
N ARG A 162 7.47 -15.61 10.29
CA ARG A 162 6.72 -14.35 10.34
C ARG A 162 6.61 -13.68 8.97
N LEU A 163 7.16 -14.28 7.91
CA LEU A 163 7.14 -13.73 6.56
C LEU A 163 6.40 -14.65 5.59
N LEU A 164 5.46 -14.09 4.84
CA LEU A 164 4.92 -14.69 3.63
C LEU A 164 5.34 -13.86 2.42
N VAL A 165 6.12 -14.45 1.52
CA VAL A 165 6.30 -13.93 0.16
C VAL A 165 5.13 -14.42 -0.67
N PHE A 166 4.39 -13.51 -1.28
CA PHE A 166 3.09 -13.82 -1.87
C PHE A 166 2.89 -13.17 -3.24
N HIS A 167 2.42 -13.96 -4.20
CA HIS A 167 1.89 -13.47 -5.46
C HIS A 167 0.35 -13.68 -5.49
N PRO A 168 -0.47 -12.67 -5.83
CA PRO A 168 -1.94 -12.76 -5.82
C PRO A 168 -2.57 -13.93 -6.58
N LYS A 169 -1.87 -14.43 -7.61
CA LYS A 169 -2.30 -15.62 -8.37
C LYS A 169 -2.27 -16.92 -7.56
N GLU A 170 -1.58 -16.94 -6.42
CA GLU A 170 -1.56 -18.10 -5.52
C GLU A 170 -2.88 -18.28 -4.76
N GLY A 171 -3.71 -17.23 -4.67
CA GLY A 171 -5.04 -17.31 -4.10
C GLY A 171 -5.06 -17.44 -2.57
N TRP A 172 -6.14 -18.05 -2.04
CA TRP A 172 -6.39 -18.09 -0.60
C TRP A 172 -5.48 -19.02 0.17
N GLU A 173 -5.17 -20.20 -0.37
CA GLU A 173 -4.57 -21.30 0.40
C GLU A 173 -3.29 -20.90 1.17
N PRO A 174 -2.25 -20.33 0.53
CA PRO A 174 -1.04 -19.94 1.27
C PRO A 174 -1.28 -18.77 2.22
N LEU A 175 -2.16 -17.83 1.87
CA LEU A 175 -2.51 -16.70 2.72
C LEU A 175 -3.22 -17.15 4.01
N CYS A 176 -4.28 -17.96 3.87
CA CYS A 176 -5.06 -18.48 4.99
C CYS A 176 -4.22 -19.40 5.89
N LYS A 177 -3.40 -20.28 5.30
CA LYS A 177 -2.46 -21.13 6.04
C LYS A 177 -1.47 -20.28 6.86
N PHE A 178 -0.89 -19.26 6.24
CA PHE A 178 0.05 -18.38 6.92
C PHE A 178 -0.62 -17.59 8.04
N LEU A 179 -1.85 -17.10 7.84
CA LEU A 179 -2.58 -16.33 8.83
C LEU A 179 -3.20 -17.19 9.94
N GLY A 180 -3.42 -18.49 9.69
CA GLY A 180 -4.00 -19.43 10.65
C GLY A 180 -5.53 -19.37 10.69
N VAL A 181 -6.15 -19.16 9.54
CA VAL A 181 -7.62 -19.03 9.37
C VAL A 181 -8.11 -19.99 8.29
N ASP A 182 -9.42 -20.21 8.25
CA ASP A 182 -10.06 -21.06 7.25
C ASP A 182 -10.03 -20.43 5.84
N VAL A 183 -10.06 -21.28 4.81
CA VAL A 183 -10.11 -20.85 3.41
C VAL A 183 -11.54 -20.48 3.03
N PRO A 184 -11.82 -19.25 2.56
CA PRO A 184 -13.14 -18.86 2.07
C PRO A 184 -13.57 -19.68 0.85
N THR A 185 -14.88 -19.73 0.60
CA THR A 185 -15.45 -20.43 -0.57
C THR A 185 -15.44 -19.58 -1.84
N GLU A 186 -15.42 -18.28 -1.66
CA GLU A 186 -15.39 -17.25 -2.68
C GLU A 186 -14.04 -17.25 -3.38
N LYS A 187 -13.99 -16.74 -4.62
CA LYS A 187 -12.73 -16.58 -5.33
C LYS A 187 -11.86 -15.52 -4.64
N PHE A 188 -10.55 -15.70 -4.73
CA PHE A 188 -9.61 -14.68 -4.27
C PHE A 188 -9.86 -13.36 -4.99
N PRO A 189 -9.93 -12.23 -4.27
CA PRO A 189 -10.32 -10.97 -4.89
C PRO A 189 -9.32 -10.55 -5.96
N ARG A 190 -9.81 -9.85 -6.99
CA ARG A 190 -8.95 -9.28 -8.03
C ARG A 190 -9.48 -7.93 -8.44
N VAL A 191 -8.80 -6.87 -8.00
CA VAL A 191 -9.16 -5.48 -8.30
C VAL A 191 -7.93 -4.61 -8.49
N ASN A 192 -8.16 -3.45 -9.13
CA ASN A 192 -7.15 -2.43 -9.44
C ASN A 192 -6.04 -2.95 -10.38
N SER A 193 -6.44 -3.83 -11.30
CA SER A 193 -5.60 -4.30 -12.38
C SER A 193 -5.30 -3.19 -13.39
N ARG A 194 -4.25 -3.37 -14.20
CA ARG A 194 -3.86 -2.40 -15.24
C ARG A 194 -5.02 -2.14 -16.22
N ASP A 195 -5.71 -3.21 -16.63
CA ASP A 195 -6.85 -3.14 -17.54
C ASP A 195 -7.99 -2.29 -16.97
N GLU A 196 -8.30 -2.45 -15.67
CA GLU A 196 -9.33 -1.64 -14.99
C GLU A 196 -8.92 -0.16 -14.87
N LEU A 197 -7.63 0.12 -14.70
CA LEU A 197 -7.13 1.49 -14.64
C LEU A 197 -7.12 2.17 -16.01
N GLN A 198 -6.88 1.45 -17.10
CA GLN A 198 -6.98 2.00 -18.45
C GLN A 198 -8.44 2.31 -18.81
N ALA A 199 -9.40 1.57 -18.25
CA ALA A 199 -10.83 1.80 -18.47
C ALA A 199 -11.43 2.92 -17.60
N ALA A 200 -10.74 3.38 -16.56
CA ALA A 200 -11.20 4.48 -15.70
C ALA A 200 -10.90 5.85 -16.33
N HIS A 201 -11.86 6.78 -16.27
CA HIS A 201 -11.68 8.15 -16.77
C HIS A 201 -10.46 8.83 -16.10
N GLU A 202 -9.60 9.44 -16.92
CA GLU A 202 -8.34 10.09 -16.49
C GLU A 202 -8.55 11.26 -15.52
N ASP A 203 -9.74 11.85 -15.50
CA ASP A 203 -10.06 13.10 -14.80
C ASP A 203 -10.30 12.93 -13.29
N ASP A 204 -10.54 11.70 -12.81
CA ASP A 204 -10.91 11.43 -11.41
C ASP A 204 -9.81 10.68 -10.63
N ARG A 205 -8.57 10.66 -11.15
CA ARG A 205 -7.41 9.95 -10.54
C ARG A 205 -6.34 10.88 -9.97
N GLY A 206 -6.62 12.19 -9.93
CA GLY A 206 -5.72 13.20 -9.42
C GLY A 206 -5.64 13.24 -7.90
N VAL A 207 -4.66 13.98 -7.39
CA VAL A 207 -4.62 14.34 -5.97
C VAL A 207 -5.51 15.54 -5.76
N HIS A 208 -6.47 15.42 -4.83
CA HIS A 208 -7.35 16.50 -4.45
C HIS A 208 -6.68 17.32 -3.34
N PRO A 209 -6.37 18.62 -3.56
CA PRO A 209 -5.67 19.44 -2.57
C PRO A 209 -6.59 19.83 -1.40
N ASP A 210 -7.90 19.85 -1.62
CA ASP A 210 -8.90 20.08 -0.58
C ASP A 210 -9.19 18.79 0.20
N ALA A 211 -9.27 18.91 1.53
CA ALA A 211 -9.45 17.77 2.41
C ALA A 211 -10.85 17.14 2.30
N ASP A 212 -11.90 17.93 2.05
CA ASP A 212 -13.25 17.39 1.85
C ASP A 212 -13.33 16.60 0.54
N GLU A 213 -12.73 17.14 -0.53
CA GLU A 213 -12.63 16.45 -1.82
C GLU A 213 -11.81 15.15 -1.71
N ALA A 214 -10.65 15.19 -1.05
CA ALA A 214 -9.80 14.02 -0.84
C ALA A 214 -10.52 12.93 -0.03
N GLU A 215 -11.22 13.30 1.03
CA GLU A 215 -12.00 12.36 1.84
C GLU A 215 -13.17 11.77 1.07
N ALA A 216 -13.92 12.58 0.31
CA ALA A 216 -15.02 12.12 -0.51
C ALA A 216 -14.53 11.16 -1.62
N PHE A 217 -13.42 11.50 -2.27
CA PHE A 217 -12.75 10.64 -3.26
C PHE A 217 -12.30 9.30 -2.63
N GLY A 218 -11.54 9.34 -1.54
CA GLY A 218 -11.01 8.13 -0.89
C GLY A 218 -12.14 7.17 -0.47
N LYS A 219 -13.19 7.69 0.15
CA LYS A 219 -14.38 6.91 0.57
C LYS A 219 -15.08 6.27 -0.64
N ARG A 220 -15.31 7.05 -1.71
CA ARG A 220 -15.93 6.56 -2.95
C ARG A 220 -15.08 5.47 -3.60
N TYR A 221 -13.79 5.71 -3.76
CA TYR A 221 -12.86 4.81 -4.43
C TYR A 221 -12.73 3.46 -3.71
N ILE A 222 -12.65 3.48 -2.37
CA ILE A 222 -12.65 2.24 -1.56
C ILE A 222 -13.96 1.47 -1.76
N ALA A 223 -15.11 2.15 -1.70
CA ALA A 223 -16.41 1.50 -1.83
C ALA A 223 -16.59 0.85 -3.20
N GLU A 224 -16.21 1.53 -4.29
CA GLU A 224 -16.29 1.01 -5.64
C GLU A 224 -15.40 -0.21 -5.86
N LEU A 225 -14.14 -0.16 -5.40
CA LEU A 225 -13.23 -1.29 -5.54
C LEU A 225 -13.66 -2.46 -4.65
N LYS A 226 -14.20 -2.20 -3.45
CA LYS A 226 -14.71 -3.25 -2.56
C LYS A 226 -15.90 -3.98 -3.18
N ALA A 227 -16.79 -3.26 -3.85
CA ALA A 227 -17.94 -3.84 -4.55
C ALA A 227 -17.50 -4.77 -5.71
N LYS A 228 -16.38 -4.47 -6.37
CA LYS A 228 -15.80 -5.29 -7.44
C LYS A 228 -14.96 -6.46 -6.93
N ALA A 229 -14.40 -6.36 -5.72
CA ALA A 229 -13.42 -7.31 -5.20
C ALA A 229 -13.90 -8.77 -5.19
N PHE A 230 -15.19 -8.99 -4.92
CA PHE A 230 -15.78 -10.33 -4.79
C PHE A 230 -16.96 -10.56 -5.75
N ALA A 231 -17.09 -9.72 -6.78
CA ALA A 231 -18.09 -9.87 -7.84
C ALA A 231 -17.66 -10.94 -8.85
#